data_AF-F2VYY9-F1
#
_entry.id   AF-F2VYY9-F1
#
_cell.length_a   1.000
_cell.length_b   1.000
_cell.length_c   1.000
_cell.angle_alpha   90.00
_cell.angle_beta   90.00
_cell.angle_gamma   90.00
#
_symmetry.space_group_name_H-M   'P 1'
#
loop_
_entity.id
_entity.type
_entity.pdbx_description
1 polymer ?
#
loop_
_entity_poly.entity_id
_entity_poly.type
_entity_poly.pdbx_seq_one_letter_code
_entity_poly.pdbx_strand_id
1 'polypeptide(L)'
;FLLLLSGALTLTETWAGSHSMRYFYTGVSRPGRGEPRFIAVGYVDDTQFVRFDSDAASPKEEPRAPWMKQEGPEYWERNTRIYKEAAQTFRVGLNNLRGYYNQSEAGSHTYQRMCGCDLGPDGRLLRGYSQYAYDGADYIALNEDLRSWTTADTAAQITRRKWEAAGAAERHRNYLEGPCVEWLLRYLENGKETLQRAEPPKTHVTHHRVSDHEVTLRCWALGFYPAEITLTWQRDGEDVTQDTELVETRPAGDGTFQKWAAVVVPSGEEQRYTCRVQHEGLSEPITLRWEPPSQPTIPTVGLIAGLVLLGAVVTGAVVAAAVICRRKSSGGKGGSYTQAAGTDGAQGSDVSLTDPEV
;
A
#
# COMPACT_ATOMS: atom_id res chain seq x y z
N PHE A 1 19.31 48.05 -28.80
CA PHE A 1 19.17 47.46 -27.46
C PHE A 1 17.67 47.35 -27.16
N LEU A 2 17.07 46.19 -27.41
CA LEU A 2 15.73 45.85 -26.92
C LEU A 2 15.61 44.32 -26.96
N LEU A 3 15.46 43.77 -25.76
CA LEU A 3 15.58 42.37 -25.41
C LEU A 3 14.39 41.56 -25.96
N LEU A 4 14.70 40.45 -26.62
CA LEU A 4 13.76 39.38 -26.90
C LEU A 4 13.45 38.65 -25.58
N LEU A 5 12.18 38.64 -25.19
CA LEU A 5 11.64 37.80 -24.14
C LEU A 5 11.73 36.33 -24.58
N SER A 6 12.82 35.68 -24.20
CA SER A 6 12.92 34.22 -24.20
C SER A 6 12.06 33.71 -23.05
N GLY A 7 10.85 33.25 -23.37
CA GLY A 7 10.06 32.44 -22.45
C GLY A 7 10.87 31.20 -22.09
N ALA A 8 11.33 31.13 -20.85
CA ALA A 8 11.80 29.90 -20.26
C ALA A 8 10.61 28.94 -20.26
N LEU A 9 10.64 27.96 -21.17
CA LEU A 9 9.97 26.69 -20.94
C LEU A 9 10.51 26.19 -19.60
N THR A 10 9.74 26.36 -18.53
CA THR A 10 9.93 25.59 -17.31
C THR A 10 9.90 24.14 -17.76
N LEU A 11 11.06 23.51 -17.78
CA LEU A 11 11.18 22.06 -17.88
C LEU A 11 10.21 21.56 -16.82
N THR A 12 9.09 20.98 -17.24
CA THR A 12 8.29 20.14 -16.35
C THR A 12 9.30 19.21 -15.71
N GLU A 13 9.44 19.32 -14.40
CA GLU A 13 10.19 18.40 -13.57
C GLU A 13 9.46 17.06 -13.72
N THR A 14 9.77 16.35 -14.80
CA THR A 14 9.44 14.96 -14.96
C THR A 14 10.16 14.30 -13.81
N TRP A 15 9.40 13.78 -12.84
CA TRP A 15 9.89 12.91 -11.78
C TRP A 15 10.46 11.64 -12.42
N ALA A 16 11.60 11.75 -13.09
CA ALA A 16 12.55 10.67 -13.17
C ALA A 16 13.14 10.63 -11.76
N GLY A 17 12.53 9.84 -10.87
CA GLY A 17 12.93 9.77 -9.47
C GLY A 17 14.40 9.37 -9.33
N SER A 18 14.99 9.68 -8.19
CA SER A 18 16.24 9.03 -7.78
C SER A 18 15.98 7.56 -7.49
N HIS A 19 16.88 6.68 -7.89
CA HIS A 19 16.76 5.25 -7.66
C HIS A 19 17.92 4.71 -6.84
N SER A 20 17.72 3.62 -6.12
CA SER A 20 18.75 2.98 -5.32
C SER A 20 18.81 1.48 -5.56
N MET A 21 20.00 0.90 -5.42
CA MET A 21 20.18 -0.54 -5.35
C MET A 21 20.90 -0.85 -4.05
N ARG A 22 20.31 -1.72 -3.22
CA ARG A 22 20.83 -2.09 -1.91
C ARG A 22 20.87 -3.60 -1.75
N TYR A 23 22.00 -4.11 -1.26
CA TYR A 23 22.14 -5.49 -0.82
C TYR A 23 22.33 -5.51 0.69
N PHE A 24 21.60 -6.41 1.35
CA PHE A 24 21.67 -6.65 2.79
C PHE A 24 22.13 -8.08 3.03
N TYR A 25 23.24 -8.22 3.75
CA TYR A 25 23.82 -9.51 4.12
C TYR A 25 23.74 -9.68 5.64
N THR A 26 23.34 -10.85 6.09
CA THR A 26 23.24 -11.20 7.50
C THR A 26 23.86 -12.57 7.74
N GLY A 27 24.89 -12.63 8.57
CA GLY A 27 25.48 -13.86 9.09
C GLY A 27 25.14 -14.02 10.56
N VAL A 28 24.60 -15.18 10.96
CA VAL A 28 24.23 -15.47 12.35
C VAL A 28 24.96 -16.72 12.81
N SER A 29 25.85 -16.60 13.79
CA SER A 29 26.52 -17.75 14.39
C SER A 29 25.53 -18.57 15.23
N ARG A 30 25.68 -19.89 15.24
CA ARG A 30 24.79 -20.80 15.97
C ARG A 30 25.59 -21.91 16.66
N PRO A 31 26.30 -21.59 17.77
CA PRO A 31 27.16 -22.55 18.47
C PRO A 31 26.45 -23.87 18.74
N GLY A 32 27.11 -24.98 18.42
CA GLY A 32 26.55 -26.34 18.57
C GLY A 32 25.48 -26.74 17.55
N ARG A 33 25.13 -25.88 16.58
CA ARG A 33 24.11 -26.14 15.54
C ARG A 33 24.66 -26.01 14.10
N GLY A 34 25.97 -26.18 13.94
CA GLY A 34 26.65 -26.12 12.65
C GLY A 34 27.21 -24.74 12.31
N GLU A 35 27.50 -24.53 11.03
CA GLU A 35 28.10 -23.30 10.51
C GLU A 35 27.14 -22.10 10.63
N PRO A 36 27.63 -20.84 10.74
CA PRO A 36 26.79 -19.66 10.72
C PRO A 36 25.83 -19.64 9.52
N ARG A 37 24.56 -19.33 9.76
CA ARG A 37 23.60 -19.13 8.66
C ARG A 37 23.89 -17.80 7.98
N PHE A 38 23.95 -17.80 6.66
CA PHE A 38 24.14 -16.61 5.84
C PHE A 38 22.93 -16.37 4.94
N ILE A 39 22.35 -15.18 5.02
CA ILE A 39 21.24 -14.73 4.18
C ILE A 39 21.66 -13.45 3.48
N ALA A 40 21.36 -13.36 2.18
CA ALA A 40 21.51 -12.15 1.40
C ALA A 40 20.20 -11.82 0.68
N VAL A 41 19.86 -10.53 0.63
CA VAL A 41 18.72 -10.02 -0.14
C VAL A 41 19.14 -8.76 -0.90
N GLY A 42 18.63 -8.60 -2.12
CA GLY A 42 18.87 -7.44 -2.96
C GLY A 42 17.56 -6.72 -3.27
N TYR A 43 17.60 -5.39 -3.21
CA TYR A 43 16.50 -4.49 -3.51
C TYR A 43 16.92 -3.47 -4.57
N VAL A 44 16.00 -3.16 -5.48
CA VAL A 44 16.00 -1.91 -6.24
C VAL A 44 14.84 -1.10 -5.70
N ASP A 45 15.14 0.08 -5.17
CA ASP A 45 14.22 0.88 -4.35
C ASP A 45 13.57 0.00 -3.26
N ASP A 46 12.24 -0.05 -3.23
CA ASP A 46 11.49 -0.85 -2.27
C ASP A 46 11.12 -2.24 -2.79
N THR A 47 11.63 -2.65 -3.96
CA THR A 47 11.31 -3.92 -4.61
C THR A 47 12.43 -4.94 -4.44
N GLN A 48 12.16 -6.03 -3.71
CA GLN A 48 13.10 -7.15 -3.59
C GLN A 48 13.22 -7.90 -4.92
N PHE A 49 14.45 -8.09 -5.42
CA PHE A 49 14.67 -8.76 -6.70
C PHE A 49 15.46 -10.06 -6.60
N VAL A 50 16.27 -10.26 -5.55
CA VAL A 50 17.04 -11.49 -5.31
C VAL A 50 17.09 -11.90 -3.85
N ARG A 51 17.32 -13.19 -3.62
CA ARG A 51 17.61 -13.77 -2.31
C ARG A 51 18.61 -14.92 -2.42
N PHE A 52 19.46 -15.07 -1.41
CA PHE A 52 20.27 -16.26 -1.15
C PHE A 52 20.10 -16.68 0.31
N ASP A 53 20.09 -17.99 0.58
CA ASP A 53 20.01 -18.57 1.92
C ASP A 53 20.93 -19.79 2.01
N SER A 54 21.92 -19.77 2.90
CA SER A 54 22.88 -20.86 3.05
C SER A 54 22.25 -22.15 3.57
N ASP A 55 21.09 -22.05 4.23
CA ASP A 55 20.37 -23.20 4.78
C ASP A 55 19.39 -23.84 3.77
N ALA A 56 19.26 -23.27 2.57
CA ALA A 56 18.48 -23.90 1.52
C ALA A 56 19.09 -25.26 1.12
N ALA A 57 18.26 -26.23 0.72
CA ALA A 57 18.73 -27.56 0.33
C ALA A 57 19.76 -27.53 -0.82
N SER A 58 19.64 -26.55 -1.72
CA SER A 58 20.62 -26.25 -2.75
C SER A 58 20.87 -24.74 -2.76
N PRO A 59 21.86 -24.23 -1.99
CA PRO A 59 22.10 -22.80 -1.87
C PRO A 59 22.52 -22.17 -3.20
N LYS A 60 21.63 -21.33 -3.72
CA LYS A 60 21.79 -20.54 -4.95
C LYS A 60 21.07 -19.20 -4.82
N GLU A 61 21.47 -18.23 -5.62
CA GLU A 61 20.70 -17.00 -5.76
C GLU A 61 19.37 -17.32 -6.47
N GLU A 62 18.27 -16.79 -5.94
CA GLU A 62 16.93 -17.00 -6.46
C GLU A 62 16.27 -15.67 -6.83
N PRO A 63 15.57 -15.58 -7.98
CA PRO A 63 14.81 -14.40 -8.34
C PRO A 63 13.63 -14.20 -7.39
N ARG A 64 13.36 -12.93 -7.08
CA ARG A 64 12.20 -12.45 -6.31
C ARG A 64 11.33 -11.45 -7.07
N ALA A 65 11.82 -10.93 -8.20
CA ALA A 65 11.05 -10.09 -9.10
C ALA A 65 10.89 -10.73 -10.50
N PRO A 66 9.75 -10.52 -11.21
CA PRO A 66 9.54 -11.09 -12.54
C PRO A 66 10.60 -10.69 -13.57
N TRP A 67 11.05 -9.44 -13.56
CA TRP A 67 12.04 -8.91 -14.50
C TRP A 67 13.42 -9.55 -14.36
N MET A 68 13.72 -10.21 -13.23
CA MET A 68 14.95 -10.98 -13.07
C MET A 68 14.97 -12.27 -13.87
N LYS A 69 13.82 -12.82 -14.28
CA LYS A 69 13.76 -14.08 -15.05
C LYS A 69 14.43 -13.97 -16.43
N GLN A 70 14.69 -12.75 -16.90
CA GLN A 70 15.39 -12.47 -18.16
C GLN A 70 16.90 -12.70 -18.06
N GLU A 71 17.46 -12.72 -16.84
CA GLU A 71 18.89 -12.93 -16.64
C GLU A 71 19.30 -14.38 -16.95
N GLY A 72 20.40 -14.52 -17.69
CA GLY A 72 20.92 -15.80 -18.16
C GLY A 72 21.61 -16.64 -17.06
N PRO A 73 21.91 -17.92 -17.34
CA PRO A 73 22.52 -18.82 -16.36
C PRO A 73 23.86 -18.31 -15.80
N GLU A 74 24.66 -17.63 -16.62
CA GLU A 74 25.96 -17.07 -16.19
C GLU A 74 25.82 -16.05 -15.04
N TYR A 75 24.75 -15.25 -15.05
CA TYR A 75 24.44 -14.31 -13.97
C TYR A 75 24.22 -15.05 -12.65
N TRP A 76 23.32 -16.03 -12.67
CA TRP A 76 22.93 -16.81 -11.50
C TRP A 76 24.08 -17.63 -10.93
N GLU A 77 24.90 -18.24 -11.80
CA GLU A 77 26.09 -18.99 -11.40
C GLU A 77 27.15 -18.08 -10.77
N ARG A 78 27.44 -16.94 -11.41
CA ARG A 78 28.40 -15.96 -10.90
C ARG A 78 28.00 -15.43 -9.53
N ASN A 79 26.77 -14.99 -9.37
CA ASN A 79 26.30 -14.42 -8.11
C ASN A 79 26.15 -15.47 -7.01
N THR A 80 25.68 -16.68 -7.35
CA THR A 80 25.68 -17.81 -6.42
C THR A 80 27.08 -18.07 -5.86
N ARG A 81 28.13 -18.01 -6.70
CA ARG A 81 29.51 -18.13 -6.22
C ARG A 81 29.90 -16.97 -5.30
N ILE A 82 29.56 -15.74 -5.66
CA ILE A 82 29.81 -14.55 -4.84
C ILE A 82 29.18 -14.68 -3.45
N TYR A 83 27.92 -15.13 -3.34
CA TYR A 83 27.29 -15.31 -2.02
C TYR A 83 27.90 -16.46 -1.23
N LYS A 84 28.35 -17.53 -1.88
CA LYS A 84 29.08 -18.61 -1.19
C LYS A 84 30.42 -18.11 -0.62
N GLU A 85 31.16 -17.31 -1.37
CA GLU A 85 32.39 -16.66 -0.90
C GLU A 85 32.10 -15.63 0.21
N ALA A 86 31.01 -14.87 0.10
CA ALA A 86 30.56 -13.95 1.13
C ALA A 86 30.20 -14.71 2.43
N ALA A 87 29.49 -15.83 2.36
CA ALA A 87 29.17 -16.66 3.51
C ALA A 87 30.44 -17.12 4.27
N GLN A 88 31.49 -17.52 3.53
CA GLN A 88 32.78 -17.86 4.13
C GLN A 88 33.45 -16.65 4.79
N THR A 89 33.39 -15.48 4.14
CA THR A 89 33.91 -14.23 4.69
C THR A 89 33.18 -13.83 5.98
N PHE A 90 31.85 -13.99 6.02
CA PHE A 90 31.04 -13.72 7.20
C PHE A 90 31.34 -14.70 8.34
N ARG A 91 31.57 -15.98 8.04
CA ARG A 91 32.02 -16.96 9.04
C ARG A 91 33.33 -16.55 9.69
N VAL A 92 34.34 -16.19 8.88
CA VAL A 92 35.63 -15.70 9.40
C VAL A 92 35.46 -14.38 10.15
N GLY A 93 34.63 -13.48 9.64
CA GLY A 93 34.29 -12.21 10.28
C GLY A 93 33.71 -12.38 11.68
N LEU A 94 32.70 -13.25 11.83
CA LEU A 94 32.08 -13.57 13.12
C LEU A 94 33.10 -14.11 14.13
N ASN A 95 34.00 -14.99 13.72
CA ASN A 95 35.04 -15.51 14.59
C ASN A 95 36.05 -14.44 15.03
N ASN A 96 36.46 -13.57 14.11
CA ASN A 96 37.37 -12.46 14.41
C ASN A 96 36.72 -11.46 15.38
N LEU A 97 35.46 -11.07 15.12
CA LEU A 97 34.71 -10.13 15.94
C LEU A 97 34.53 -10.66 17.35
N ARG A 98 34.09 -11.92 17.51
CA ARG A 98 34.01 -12.59 18.81
C ARG A 98 35.33 -12.50 19.59
N GLY A 99 36.45 -12.71 18.91
CA GLY A 99 37.79 -12.57 19.49
C GLY A 99 38.12 -11.12 19.89
N TYR A 100 37.83 -10.14 19.05
CA TYR A 100 38.10 -8.72 19.34
C TYR A 100 37.31 -8.22 20.55
N TYR A 101 36.09 -8.72 20.74
CA TYR A 101 35.23 -8.37 21.87
C TYR A 101 35.38 -9.29 23.09
N ASN A 102 36.31 -10.27 23.05
CA ASN A 102 36.52 -11.25 24.12
C ASN A 102 35.25 -11.99 24.55
N GLN A 103 34.39 -12.32 23.58
CA GLN A 103 33.10 -12.96 23.82
C GLN A 103 33.21 -14.49 23.90
N SER A 104 32.27 -15.11 24.63
CA SER A 104 32.21 -16.56 24.80
C SER A 104 31.86 -17.30 23.51
N GLU A 105 32.41 -18.50 23.32
CA GLU A 105 32.07 -19.36 22.19
C GLU A 105 30.63 -19.89 22.21
N ALA A 106 29.99 -19.87 23.37
CA ALA A 106 28.60 -20.31 23.54
C ALA A 106 27.58 -19.27 23.04
N GLY A 107 28.01 -18.01 22.83
CA GLY A 107 27.16 -16.92 22.38
C GLY A 107 26.84 -17.00 20.89
N SER A 108 25.56 -16.77 20.54
CA SER A 108 25.15 -16.49 19.17
C SER A 108 25.36 -15.00 18.89
N HIS A 109 25.93 -14.71 17.73
CA HIS A 109 26.31 -13.37 17.31
C HIS A 109 25.83 -13.11 15.88
N THR A 110 25.55 -11.85 15.58
CA THR A 110 25.03 -11.41 14.29
C THR A 110 26.00 -10.43 13.65
N TYR A 111 26.40 -10.68 12.40
CA TYR A 111 27.20 -9.77 11.60
C TYR A 111 26.42 -9.37 10.36
N GLN A 112 26.28 -8.08 10.12
CA GLN A 112 25.46 -7.52 9.05
C GLN A 112 26.28 -6.60 8.17
N ARG A 113 25.92 -6.55 6.88
CA ARG A 113 26.43 -5.57 5.92
C ARG A 113 25.28 -5.02 5.09
N MET A 114 25.27 -3.72 4.89
CA MET A 114 24.52 -3.07 3.81
C MET A 114 25.52 -2.46 2.83
N CYS A 115 25.33 -2.70 1.54
CA CYS A 115 26.07 -2.01 0.49
C CYS A 115 25.21 -1.73 -0.73
N GLY A 116 25.51 -0.66 -1.45
CA GLY A 116 24.69 -0.23 -2.58
C GLY A 116 25.02 1.16 -3.08
N CYS A 117 24.27 1.63 -4.07
CA CYS A 117 24.45 2.92 -4.71
C CYS A 117 23.09 3.60 -4.94
N ASP A 118 23.09 4.92 -4.88
CA ASP A 118 21.96 5.78 -5.24
C ASP A 118 22.32 6.54 -6.52
N LEU A 119 21.39 6.58 -7.47
CA LEU A 119 21.50 7.32 -8.72
C LEU A 119 20.51 8.48 -8.74
N GLY A 120 20.96 9.59 -9.32
CA GLY A 120 20.10 10.72 -9.60
C GLY A 120 19.20 10.47 -10.82
N PRO A 121 18.30 11.42 -11.11
CA PRO A 121 17.44 11.38 -12.30
C PRO A 121 18.22 11.24 -13.62
N ASP A 122 19.47 11.72 -13.65
CA ASP A 122 20.37 11.66 -14.81
C ASP A 122 21.14 10.33 -14.90
N GLY A 123 20.85 9.38 -14.02
CA GLY A 123 21.50 8.07 -13.94
C GLY A 123 22.92 8.11 -13.36
N ARG A 124 23.37 9.24 -12.81
CA ARG A 124 24.71 9.36 -12.22
C ARG A 124 24.72 9.00 -10.74
N LEU A 125 25.85 8.46 -10.29
CA LEU A 125 26.06 8.14 -8.89
C LEU A 125 25.95 9.40 -8.01
N LEU A 126 24.99 9.39 -7.10
CA LEU A 126 24.87 10.39 -6.03
C LEU A 126 25.64 9.95 -4.79
N ARG A 127 25.50 8.67 -4.41
CA ARG A 127 26.08 8.15 -3.17
C ARG A 127 26.32 6.65 -3.24
N GLY A 128 27.45 6.22 -2.68
CA GLY A 128 27.77 4.80 -2.47
C GLY A 128 27.78 4.46 -0.98
N TYR A 129 27.42 3.22 -0.66
CA TYR A 129 27.32 2.71 0.71
C TYR A 129 28.09 1.40 0.86
N SER A 130 28.81 1.26 1.97
CA SER A 130 29.29 -0.02 2.46
C SER A 130 29.51 0.07 3.97
N GLN A 131 28.50 -0.37 4.72
CA GLN A 131 28.48 -0.29 6.18
C GLN A 131 28.22 -1.65 6.80
N TYR A 132 28.79 -1.86 7.98
CA TYR A 132 28.75 -3.12 8.70
C TYR A 132 28.32 -2.88 10.14
N ALA A 133 27.55 -3.82 10.67
CA ALA A 133 27.05 -3.84 12.04
C ALA A 133 27.33 -5.20 12.70
N TYR A 134 27.56 -5.20 14.00
CA TYR A 134 27.78 -6.39 14.81
C TYR A 134 26.88 -6.38 16.04
N ASP A 135 26.15 -7.49 16.26
CA ASP A 135 25.14 -7.63 17.32
C ASP A 135 24.12 -6.48 17.38
N GLY A 136 23.76 -5.94 16.20
CA GLY A 136 22.77 -4.87 16.03
C GLY A 136 23.33 -3.45 16.22
N ALA A 137 24.60 -3.29 16.56
CA ALA A 137 25.26 -1.99 16.68
C ALA A 137 26.17 -1.70 15.48
N ASP A 138 26.29 -0.43 15.09
CA ASP A 138 27.24 -0.02 14.06
C ASP A 138 28.67 -0.46 14.40
N TYR A 139 29.41 -0.91 13.40
CA TYR A 139 30.79 -1.40 13.56
C TYR A 139 31.77 -0.55 12.76
N ILE A 140 31.68 -0.59 11.43
CA ILE A 140 32.54 0.19 10.53
C ILE A 140 31.77 0.57 9.25
N ALA A 141 31.95 1.81 8.78
CA ALA A 141 31.29 2.33 7.59
C ALA A 141 32.28 3.03 6.66
N LEU A 142 32.15 2.80 5.36
CA LEU A 142 32.84 3.57 4.33
C LEU A 142 32.23 4.97 4.29
N ASN A 143 33.07 6.00 4.36
CA ASN A 143 32.64 7.38 4.31
C ASN A 143 32.17 7.78 2.91
N GLU A 144 31.45 8.90 2.82
CA GLU A 144 30.92 9.43 1.55
C GLU A 144 32.02 9.74 0.51
N ASP A 145 33.25 9.97 0.96
CA ASP A 145 34.42 10.14 0.07
C ASP A 145 34.86 8.84 -0.64
N LEU A 146 34.27 7.70 -0.28
CA LEU A 146 34.58 6.35 -0.75
C LEU A 146 36.05 5.94 -0.57
N ARG A 147 36.76 6.59 0.36
CA ARG A 147 38.21 6.44 0.56
C ARG A 147 38.57 6.19 2.01
N SER A 148 37.82 6.76 2.95
CA SER A 148 38.08 6.67 4.38
C SER A 148 36.99 5.91 5.13
N TRP A 149 37.28 5.53 6.37
CA TRP A 149 36.40 4.71 7.20
C TRP A 149 36.07 5.40 8.51
N THR A 150 34.81 5.34 8.91
CA THR A 150 34.35 5.66 10.27
C THR A 150 34.17 4.37 11.06
N THR A 151 34.64 4.36 12.29
CA THR A 151 34.62 3.20 13.21
C THR A 151 33.81 3.55 14.45
N ALA A 152 32.97 2.62 14.91
CA ALA A 152 32.14 2.84 16.09
C ALA A 152 32.92 2.70 17.41
N ASP A 153 33.90 1.80 17.48
CA ASP A 153 34.65 1.52 18.71
C ASP A 153 36.12 1.10 18.46
N THR A 154 36.81 0.71 19.54
CA THR A 154 38.21 0.29 19.52
C THR A 154 38.43 -1.05 18.80
N ALA A 155 37.46 -1.97 18.82
CA ALA A 155 37.53 -3.23 18.08
C ALA A 155 37.41 -2.99 16.57
N ALA A 156 36.55 -2.05 16.16
CA ALA A 156 36.42 -1.61 14.77
C ALA A 156 37.70 -0.95 14.23
N GLN A 157 38.47 -0.26 15.07
CA GLN A 157 39.78 0.30 14.67
C GLN A 157 40.77 -0.78 14.23
N ILE A 158 40.70 -2.00 14.78
CA ILE A 158 41.55 -3.12 14.35
C ILE A 158 41.24 -3.48 12.90
N THR A 159 39.95 -3.57 12.55
CA THR A 159 39.51 -3.84 11.17
C THR A 159 39.88 -2.71 10.24
N ARG A 160 39.67 -1.45 10.65
CA ARG A 160 40.08 -0.27 9.87
C ARG A 160 41.55 -0.33 9.46
N ARG A 161 42.47 -0.56 10.41
CA ARG A 161 43.91 -0.64 10.13
C ARG A 161 44.24 -1.74 9.12
N LYS A 162 43.61 -2.92 9.25
CA LYS A 162 43.79 -4.04 8.31
C LYS A 162 43.26 -3.68 6.91
N TRP A 163 42.13 -3.00 6.83
CA TRP A 163 41.48 -2.63 5.58
C TRP A 163 42.20 -1.50 4.86
N GLU A 164 42.69 -0.50 5.59
CA GLU A 164 43.55 0.56 5.05
C GLU A 164 44.86 -0.02 4.49
N ALA A 165 45.53 -0.91 5.25
CA ALA A 165 46.74 -1.58 4.78
C ALA A 165 46.51 -2.46 3.53
N ALA A 166 45.29 -3.00 3.37
CA ALA A 166 44.90 -3.83 2.23
C ALA A 166 44.23 -3.05 1.08
N GLY A 167 44.16 -1.72 1.16
CA GLY A 167 43.51 -0.89 0.12
C GLY A 167 42.02 -1.22 -0.08
N ALA A 168 41.31 -1.66 0.97
CA ALA A 168 39.94 -2.16 0.84
C ALA A 168 38.97 -1.10 0.30
N ALA A 169 39.16 0.17 0.65
CA ALA A 169 38.31 1.27 0.18
C ALA A 169 38.28 1.37 -1.35
N GLU A 170 39.42 1.19 -2.03
CA GLU A 170 39.50 1.22 -3.49
C GLU A 170 38.66 0.11 -4.13
N ARG A 171 38.70 -1.11 -3.57
CA ARG A 171 37.86 -2.23 -4.05
C ARG A 171 36.37 -1.93 -3.90
N HIS A 172 35.96 -1.35 -2.77
CA HIS A 172 34.57 -0.95 -2.57
C HIS A 172 34.16 0.16 -3.53
N ARG A 173 35.00 1.19 -3.67
CA ARG A 173 34.78 2.30 -4.60
C ARG A 173 34.64 1.83 -6.05
N ASN A 174 35.54 0.96 -6.52
CA ASN A 174 35.49 0.43 -7.88
C ASN A 174 34.18 -0.32 -8.16
N TYR A 175 33.64 -1.04 -7.18
CA TYR A 175 32.32 -1.68 -7.31
C TYR A 175 31.18 -0.64 -7.33
N LEU A 176 31.22 0.33 -6.42
CA LEU A 176 30.16 1.32 -6.22
C LEU A 176 30.05 2.33 -7.37
N GLU A 177 31.19 2.75 -7.94
CA GLU A 177 31.25 3.71 -9.07
C GLU A 177 31.06 3.04 -10.44
N GLY A 178 31.23 1.72 -10.56
CA GLY A 178 31.11 0.98 -11.82
C GLY A 178 29.96 -0.03 -11.79
N PRO A 179 30.22 -1.31 -11.45
CA PRO A 179 29.22 -2.37 -11.50
C PRO A 179 27.89 -2.05 -10.81
N CYS A 180 27.89 -1.39 -9.65
CA CYS A 180 26.64 -1.05 -8.97
C CYS A 180 25.76 -0.14 -9.84
N VAL A 181 26.33 0.92 -10.42
CA VAL A 181 25.64 1.85 -11.32
C VAL A 181 25.16 1.12 -12.58
N GLU A 182 26.03 0.34 -13.22
CA GLU A 182 25.72 -0.39 -14.46
C GLU A 182 24.57 -1.38 -14.26
N TRP A 183 24.59 -2.15 -13.17
CA TRP A 183 23.53 -3.11 -12.88
C TRP A 183 22.22 -2.43 -12.50
N LEU A 184 22.25 -1.35 -11.71
CA LEU A 184 21.04 -0.62 -11.37
C LEU A 184 20.37 -0.04 -12.62
N LEU A 185 21.12 0.59 -13.53
CA LEU A 185 20.57 1.08 -14.80
C LEU A 185 19.95 -0.06 -15.64
N ARG A 186 20.60 -1.22 -15.72
CA ARG A 186 20.06 -2.39 -16.40
C ARG A 186 18.77 -2.89 -15.76
N TYR A 187 18.71 -2.96 -14.43
CA TYR A 187 17.50 -3.41 -13.72
C TYR A 187 16.35 -2.42 -13.87
N LEU A 188 16.62 -1.12 -13.84
CA LEU A 188 15.63 -0.09 -14.09
C LEU A 188 15.04 -0.18 -15.50
N GLU A 189 15.84 -0.56 -16.51
CA GLU A 189 15.34 -0.80 -17.86
C GLU A 189 14.53 -2.10 -17.93
N ASN A 190 15.08 -3.21 -17.42
CA ASN A 190 14.41 -4.53 -17.44
C ASN A 190 13.08 -4.52 -16.66
N GLY A 191 13.04 -3.77 -15.56
CA GLY A 191 11.92 -3.66 -14.63
C GLY A 191 11.12 -2.37 -14.76
N LYS A 192 11.26 -1.62 -15.86
CA LYS A 192 10.70 -0.28 -16.05
C LYS A 192 9.22 -0.16 -15.66
N GLU A 193 8.38 -1.10 -16.10
CA GLU A 193 6.94 -1.12 -15.80
C GLU A 193 6.63 -1.26 -14.30
N THR A 194 7.56 -1.82 -13.52
CA THR A 194 7.39 -2.09 -12.09
C THR A 194 8.16 -1.13 -11.20
N LEU A 195 9.37 -0.72 -11.59
CA LEU A 195 10.28 0.07 -10.75
C LEU A 195 10.11 1.58 -10.97
N GLN A 196 9.73 2.00 -12.18
CA GLN A 196 9.50 3.41 -12.52
C GLN A 196 8.02 3.76 -12.53
N ARG A 197 7.20 3.01 -11.77
CA ARG A 197 5.79 3.32 -11.55
C ARG A 197 5.63 3.99 -10.20
N ALA A 198 4.67 4.91 -10.11
CA ALA A 198 4.18 5.43 -8.85
C ALA A 198 2.69 5.10 -8.75
N GLU A 199 2.31 4.40 -7.68
CA GLU A 199 0.92 4.09 -7.37
C GLU A 199 0.44 5.03 -6.26
N PRO A 200 -0.52 5.94 -6.52
CA PRO A 200 -1.00 6.87 -5.52
C PRO A 200 -1.75 6.16 -4.39
N PRO A 201 -1.69 6.67 -3.15
CA PRO A 201 -2.39 6.07 -2.03
C PRO A 201 -3.90 6.22 -2.16
N LYS A 202 -4.61 5.11 -1.89
CA LYS A 202 -6.05 5.14 -1.58
C LYS A 202 -6.20 5.63 -0.15
N THR A 203 -6.82 6.80 0.00
CA THR A 203 -6.89 7.47 1.30
C THR A 203 -8.32 7.62 1.81
N HIS A 204 -8.47 7.55 3.12
CA HIS A 204 -9.75 7.81 3.79
C HIS A 204 -9.52 8.11 5.28
N VAL A 205 -10.50 8.74 5.92
CA VAL A 205 -10.48 9.02 7.36
C VAL A 205 -11.56 8.19 8.06
N THR A 206 -11.13 7.45 9.09
CA THR A 206 -12.03 6.71 9.98
C THR A 206 -12.23 7.46 11.28
N HIS A 207 -13.42 7.34 11.86
CA HIS A 207 -13.83 8.00 13.10
C HIS A 207 -14.23 6.94 14.12
N HIS A 208 -13.57 6.95 15.28
CA HIS A 208 -13.84 6.03 16.38
C HIS A 208 -14.15 6.82 17.64
N ARG A 209 -15.35 6.63 18.20
CA ARG A 209 -15.71 7.26 19.48
C ARG A 209 -14.98 6.57 20.62
N VAL A 210 -14.24 7.33 21.42
CA VAL A 210 -13.53 6.83 22.62
C VAL A 210 -14.36 7.10 23.86
N SER A 211 -14.92 8.30 23.97
CA SER A 211 -15.80 8.73 25.06
C SER A 211 -16.89 9.69 24.55
N ASP A 212 -17.66 10.29 25.45
CA ASP A 212 -18.61 11.36 25.10
C ASP A 212 -17.92 12.69 24.76
N HIS A 213 -16.64 12.82 25.10
CA HIS A 213 -15.87 14.05 24.91
C HIS A 213 -14.75 13.92 23.88
N GLU A 214 -14.37 12.70 23.52
CA GLU A 214 -13.22 12.42 22.67
C GLU A 214 -13.52 11.38 21.60
N VAL A 215 -12.97 11.63 20.41
CA VAL A 215 -13.01 10.72 19.28
C VAL A 215 -11.61 10.60 18.68
N THR A 216 -11.29 9.45 18.12
CA THR A 216 -10.06 9.23 17.36
C THR A 216 -10.35 9.35 15.89
N LEU A 217 -9.67 10.26 15.22
CA LEU A 217 -9.63 10.33 13.76
C LEU A 217 -8.38 9.60 13.28
N ARG A 218 -8.55 8.63 12.38
CA ARG A 218 -7.43 7.89 11.78
C ARG A 218 -7.45 8.02 10.27
N CYS A 219 -6.40 8.63 9.74
CA CYS A 219 -6.14 8.81 8.32
C CYS A 219 -5.36 7.62 7.79
N TRP A 220 -5.90 6.96 6.79
CA TRP A 220 -5.31 5.81 6.15
C TRP A 220 -4.74 6.17 4.78
N ALA A 221 -3.60 5.60 4.45
CA ALA A 221 -3.05 5.51 3.10
C ALA A 221 -2.78 4.04 2.79
N LEU A 222 -3.36 3.52 1.72
CA LEU A 222 -3.30 2.11 1.35
C LEU A 222 -2.94 1.94 -0.13
N GLY A 223 -2.20 0.87 -0.45
CA GLY A 223 -1.98 0.44 -1.84
C GLY A 223 -1.11 1.40 -2.64
N PHE A 224 -0.12 2.03 -2.00
CA PHE A 224 0.79 2.97 -2.65
C PHE A 224 2.18 2.37 -2.87
N TYR A 225 2.90 2.90 -3.86
CA TYR A 225 4.30 2.59 -4.17
C TYR A 225 4.96 3.83 -4.80
N PRO A 226 6.20 4.23 -4.45
CA PRO A 226 7.13 3.61 -3.49
C PRO A 226 6.69 3.79 -2.03
N ALA A 227 7.47 3.24 -1.08
CA ALA A 227 7.14 3.24 0.35
C ALA A 227 7.23 4.63 1.02
N GLU A 228 8.04 5.53 0.45
CA GLU A 228 8.20 6.88 0.99
C GLU A 228 6.88 7.65 0.88
N ILE A 229 6.33 8.04 2.04
CA ILE A 229 5.05 8.76 2.14
C ILE A 229 5.05 9.60 3.41
N THR A 230 4.46 10.79 3.33
CA THR A 230 4.27 11.67 4.49
C THR A 230 2.79 11.82 4.82
N LEU A 231 2.40 11.47 6.04
CA LEU A 231 1.06 11.68 6.61
C LEU A 231 1.18 12.66 7.78
N THR A 232 0.43 13.75 7.74
CA THR A 232 0.45 14.81 8.76
C THR A 232 -0.96 15.20 9.13
N TRP A 233 -1.25 15.27 10.44
CA TRP A 233 -2.48 15.87 10.93
C TRP A 233 -2.26 17.35 11.19
N GLN A 234 -3.23 18.16 10.80
CA GLN A 234 -3.25 19.60 11.02
C GLN A 234 -4.54 20.00 11.73
N ARG A 235 -4.45 20.96 12.65
CA ARG A 235 -5.60 21.64 13.26
C ARG A 235 -5.59 23.09 12.83
N ASP A 236 -6.64 23.53 12.14
CA ASP A 236 -6.76 24.90 11.60
C ASP A 236 -5.53 25.34 10.77
N GLY A 237 -4.84 24.38 10.13
CA GLY A 237 -3.65 24.62 9.32
C GLY A 237 -2.30 24.45 10.03
N GLU A 238 -2.28 24.22 11.34
CA GLU A 238 -1.04 23.98 12.12
C GLU A 238 -0.81 22.48 12.36
N ASP A 239 0.43 22.02 12.15
CA ASP A 239 0.80 20.60 12.31
C ASP A 239 0.68 20.13 13.77
N VAL A 240 -0.01 19.00 13.97
CA VAL A 240 -0.19 18.34 15.27
C VAL A 240 0.68 17.10 15.31
N THR A 241 1.88 17.20 15.88
CA THR A 241 2.86 16.10 15.88
C THR A 241 2.91 15.32 17.20
N GLN A 242 2.80 15.98 18.35
CA GLN A 242 2.96 15.33 19.66
C GLN A 242 1.80 14.37 20.01
N ASP A 243 0.58 14.68 19.59
CA ASP A 243 -0.62 13.88 19.88
C ASP A 243 -0.99 12.93 18.73
N THR A 244 -0.12 12.84 17.71
CA THR A 244 -0.35 11.99 16.55
C THR A 244 0.34 10.65 16.72
N GLU A 245 -0.46 9.58 16.77
CA GLU A 245 0.02 8.21 16.63
C GLU A 245 0.29 7.93 15.15
N LEU A 246 1.56 7.91 14.77
CA LEU A 246 2.01 7.60 13.41
C LEU A 246 2.67 6.23 13.40
N VAL A 247 2.12 5.29 12.62
CA VAL A 247 2.77 3.97 12.45
C VAL A 247 3.85 3.99 11.38
N GLU A 248 4.82 3.10 11.50
CA GLU A 248 5.78 2.81 10.43
C GLU A 248 5.06 2.36 9.15
N THR A 249 5.65 2.69 8.01
CA THR A 249 5.16 2.22 6.71
C THR A 249 5.39 0.71 6.65
N ARG A 250 4.35 -0.04 6.29
CA ARG A 250 4.41 -1.52 6.28
C ARG A 250 3.99 -2.09 4.93
N PRO A 251 4.59 -3.21 4.50
CA PRO A 251 4.22 -3.85 3.24
C PRO A 251 2.82 -4.46 3.32
N ALA A 252 2.08 -4.40 2.22
CA ALA A 252 0.78 -5.07 2.07
C ALA A 252 0.91 -6.53 1.58
N GLY A 253 2.05 -6.90 1.01
CA GLY A 253 2.36 -8.24 0.52
C GLY A 253 2.14 -8.46 -0.99
N ASP A 254 1.58 -7.47 -1.68
CA ASP A 254 1.36 -7.44 -3.14
C ASP A 254 2.36 -6.52 -3.88
N GLY A 255 3.38 -6.03 -3.17
CA GLY A 255 4.34 -5.05 -3.68
C GLY A 255 4.00 -3.61 -3.34
N THR A 256 2.85 -3.35 -2.72
CA THR A 256 2.45 -2.01 -2.24
C THR A 256 2.62 -1.85 -0.73
N PHE A 257 2.40 -0.63 -0.25
CA PHE A 257 2.56 -0.23 1.14
C PHE A 257 1.26 0.32 1.73
N GLN A 258 1.24 0.37 3.06
CA GLN A 258 0.17 0.96 3.84
C GLN A 258 0.75 1.70 5.05
N LYS A 259 0.10 2.80 5.43
CA LYS A 259 0.45 3.63 6.60
C LYS A 259 -0.82 4.29 7.13
N TRP A 260 -0.82 4.63 8.41
CA TRP A 260 -1.87 5.48 8.96
C TRP A 260 -1.33 6.42 10.04
N ALA A 261 -2.06 7.50 10.26
CA ALA A 261 -1.81 8.46 11.31
C ALA A 261 -3.13 8.70 12.07
N ALA A 262 -3.12 8.65 13.40
CA ALA A 262 -4.29 8.88 14.22
C ALA A 262 -4.07 10.02 15.21
N VAL A 263 -5.13 10.77 15.49
CA VAL A 263 -5.13 11.86 16.48
C VAL A 263 -6.40 11.76 17.32
N VAL A 264 -6.28 12.03 18.61
CA VAL A 264 -7.44 12.15 19.53
C VAL A 264 -7.92 13.60 19.47
N VAL A 265 -9.20 13.79 19.22
CA VAL A 265 -9.81 15.12 19.05
C VAL A 265 -11.03 15.26 19.95
N PRO A 266 -11.34 16.49 20.43
CA PRO A 266 -12.58 16.75 21.12
C PRO A 266 -13.79 16.49 20.22
N SER A 267 -14.83 15.86 20.76
CA SER A 267 -16.06 15.61 20.02
C SER A 267 -16.71 16.95 19.61
N GLY A 268 -17.09 17.07 18.34
CA GLY A 268 -17.62 18.29 17.74
C GLY A 268 -16.55 19.19 17.09
N GLU A 269 -15.27 18.92 17.31
CA GLU A 269 -14.16 19.67 16.68
C GLU A 269 -13.57 18.95 15.46
N GLU A 270 -14.13 17.82 15.03
CA GLU A 270 -13.53 16.94 14.01
C GLU A 270 -13.24 17.67 12.68
N GLN A 271 -14.08 18.63 12.31
CA GLN A 271 -13.94 19.39 11.06
C GLN A 271 -12.77 20.39 11.04
N ARG A 272 -12.21 20.72 12.22
CA ARG A 272 -11.01 21.55 12.35
C ARG A 272 -9.74 20.77 12.03
N TYR A 273 -9.83 19.44 12.01
CA TYR A 273 -8.71 18.55 11.75
C TYR A 273 -8.69 18.09 10.30
N THR A 274 -7.53 18.21 9.68
CA THR A 274 -7.27 17.77 8.30
C THR A 274 -6.04 16.88 8.26
N CYS A 275 -6.14 15.76 7.55
CA CYS A 275 -4.98 14.91 7.24
C CYS A 275 -4.40 15.31 5.88
N ARG A 276 -3.14 15.71 5.84
CA ARG A 276 -2.39 16.00 4.62
C ARG A 276 -1.48 14.82 4.26
N VAL A 277 -1.61 14.34 3.03
CA VAL A 277 -0.89 13.19 2.48
C VAL A 277 -0.03 13.64 1.30
N GLN A 278 1.26 13.35 1.36
CA GLN A 278 2.22 13.62 0.29
C GLN A 278 2.86 12.31 -0.16
N HIS A 279 2.86 12.07 -1.47
CA HIS A 279 3.37 10.87 -2.10
C HIS A 279 3.73 11.17 -3.55
N GLU A 280 4.78 10.54 -4.10
CA GLU A 280 5.24 10.74 -5.49
C GLU A 280 4.17 10.41 -6.54
N GLY A 281 3.28 9.45 -6.25
CA GLY A 281 2.17 9.11 -7.15
C GLY A 281 1.07 10.16 -7.24
N LEU A 282 1.12 11.21 -6.41
CA LEU A 282 0.14 12.30 -6.39
C LEU A 282 0.69 13.53 -7.11
N SER A 283 -0.10 14.10 -8.03
CA SER A 283 0.26 15.36 -8.70
C SER A 283 0.32 16.55 -7.74
N GLU A 284 -0.47 16.49 -6.66
CA GLU A 284 -0.47 17.46 -5.58
C GLU A 284 -0.80 16.79 -4.24
N PRO A 285 -0.35 17.34 -3.10
CA PRO A 285 -0.72 16.83 -1.79
C PRO A 285 -2.25 16.78 -1.59
N ILE A 286 -2.76 15.65 -1.14
CA ILE A 286 -4.19 15.51 -0.81
C ILE A 286 -4.43 15.97 0.62
N THR A 287 -5.52 16.71 0.84
CA THR A 287 -5.99 17.09 2.17
C THR A 287 -7.37 16.49 2.43
N LEU A 288 -7.48 15.68 3.48
CA LEU A 288 -8.69 14.94 3.83
C LEU A 288 -9.29 15.48 5.13
N ARG A 289 -10.62 15.54 5.19
CA ARG A 289 -11.37 15.70 6.43
C ARG A 289 -12.16 14.44 6.70
N TRP A 290 -12.59 14.27 7.95
CA TRP A 290 -13.58 13.24 8.24
C TRP A 290 -14.94 13.63 7.66
N GLU A 291 -15.51 12.76 6.82
CA GLU A 291 -16.87 12.88 6.32
C GLU A 291 -17.81 11.95 7.12
N PRO A 292 -18.87 12.48 7.75
CA PRO A 292 -19.89 11.66 8.37
C PRO A 292 -20.53 10.73 7.32
N PRO A 293 -20.85 9.48 7.66
CA PRO A 293 -21.57 8.60 6.74
C PRO A 293 -22.87 9.28 6.29
N SER A 294 -23.09 9.34 4.98
CA SER A 294 -24.34 9.84 4.42
C SER A 294 -25.49 9.01 4.97
N GLN A 295 -26.43 9.68 5.65
CA GLN A 295 -27.66 9.02 6.06
C GLN A 295 -28.32 8.44 4.81
N PRO A 296 -28.86 7.19 4.86
CA PRO A 296 -29.61 6.68 3.74
C PRO A 296 -30.78 7.64 3.51
N THR A 297 -30.77 8.33 2.36
CA THR A 297 -31.91 9.09 1.89
C THR A 297 -33.04 8.09 1.72
N ILE A 298 -33.90 7.97 2.73
CA ILE A 298 -35.15 7.22 2.60
C ILE A 298 -35.81 7.73 1.31
N PRO A 299 -36.11 6.87 0.32
CA PRO A 299 -36.61 7.33 -0.97
C PRO A 299 -37.97 7.98 -0.75
N THR A 300 -37.98 9.31 -0.66
CA THR A 300 -39.18 10.13 -0.43
C THR A 300 -40.24 9.88 -1.50
N VAL A 301 -39.83 9.38 -2.67
CA VAL A 301 -40.69 8.97 -3.78
C VAL A 301 -41.65 7.84 -3.39
N GLY A 302 -41.22 6.86 -2.58
CA GLY A 302 -42.09 5.76 -2.14
C GLY A 302 -43.17 6.22 -1.16
N LEU A 303 -42.84 7.23 -0.33
CA LEU A 303 -43.76 7.80 0.65
C LEU A 303 -44.81 8.69 -0.02
N ILE A 304 -44.43 9.45 -1.04
CA ILE A 304 -45.36 10.28 -1.84
C ILE A 304 -46.28 9.40 -2.70
N ALA A 305 -45.76 8.38 -3.38
CA ALA A 305 -46.57 7.46 -4.17
C ALA A 305 -47.58 6.67 -3.31
N GLY A 306 -47.16 6.23 -2.12
CA GLY A 306 -48.04 5.58 -1.14
C GLY A 306 -49.16 6.50 -0.65
N LEU A 307 -48.86 7.77 -0.36
CA LEU A 307 -49.85 8.76 0.06
C LEU A 307 -50.85 9.11 -1.05
N VAL A 308 -50.41 9.23 -2.31
CA VAL A 308 -51.29 9.48 -3.46
C VAL A 308 -52.22 8.31 -3.71
N LEU A 309 -51.72 7.07 -3.62
CA LEU A 309 -52.53 5.86 -3.77
C LEU A 309 -53.57 5.73 -2.65
N LEU A 310 -53.17 5.98 -1.39
CA LEU A 310 -54.10 6.00 -0.26
C LEU A 310 -55.17 7.09 -0.42
N GLY A 311 -54.77 8.29 -0.85
CA GLY A 311 -55.69 9.39 -1.14
C GLY A 311 -56.73 9.03 -2.21
N ALA A 312 -56.30 8.38 -3.29
CA ALA A 312 -57.18 7.93 -4.39
C ALA A 312 -58.13 6.81 -3.95
N VAL A 313 -57.67 5.86 -3.13
CA VAL A 313 -58.52 4.78 -2.60
C VAL A 313 -59.58 5.34 -1.65
N VAL A 314 -59.22 6.27 -0.76
CA VAL A 314 -60.17 6.88 0.17
C VAL A 314 -61.22 7.71 -0.58
N THR A 315 -60.81 8.52 -1.56
CA THR A 315 -61.78 9.26 -2.38
C THR A 315 -62.68 8.33 -3.20
N GLY A 316 -62.12 7.29 -3.81
CA GLY A 316 -62.89 6.26 -4.53
C GLY A 316 -63.91 5.55 -3.64
N ALA A 317 -63.51 5.16 -2.42
CA ALA A 317 -64.40 4.51 -1.46
C ALA A 317 -65.53 5.43 -0.97
N VAL A 318 -65.24 6.71 -0.72
CA VAL A 318 -66.25 7.72 -0.33
C VAL A 318 -67.25 7.95 -1.46
N VAL A 319 -66.79 8.06 -2.71
CA VAL A 319 -67.67 8.22 -3.88
C VAL A 319 -68.54 6.98 -4.08
N ALA A 320 -67.96 5.78 -3.97
CA ALA A 320 -68.71 4.53 -4.07
C ALA A 320 -69.77 4.40 -2.97
N ALA A 321 -69.42 4.73 -1.72
CA ALA A 321 -70.36 4.74 -0.60
C ALA A 321 -71.50 5.76 -0.82
N ALA A 322 -71.19 6.96 -1.30
CA ALA A 322 -72.19 7.98 -1.61
C ALA A 322 -73.15 7.54 -2.74
N VAL A 323 -72.64 6.87 -3.78
CA VAL A 323 -73.45 6.34 -4.89
C VAL A 323 -74.34 5.19 -4.41
N ILE A 324 -73.82 4.29 -3.58
CA ILE A 324 -74.60 3.18 -3.00
C ILE A 324 -75.68 3.72 -2.04
N CYS A 325 -75.36 4.72 -1.21
CA CYS A 325 -76.35 5.40 -0.35
C CYS A 325 -77.42 6.13 -1.16
N ARG A 326 -77.09 6.72 -2.32
CA ARG A 326 -78.08 7.31 -3.24
C ARG A 326 -78.94 6.27 -3.96
N ARG A 327 -78.40 5.10 -4.29
CA ARG A 327 -79.17 3.99 -4.90
C ARG A 327 -80.12 3.31 -3.91
N LYS A 328 -79.75 3.26 -2.62
CA LYS A 328 -80.55 2.59 -1.59
C LYS A 328 -81.71 3.44 -1.06
N SER A 329 -81.76 4.74 -1.37
CA SER A 329 -82.85 5.66 -1.02
C SER A 329 -83.91 5.85 -2.13
N SER A 330 -83.76 5.21 -3.29
CA SER A 330 -84.68 5.39 -4.44
C SER A 330 -85.45 4.13 -4.86
N GLY A 331 -85.77 3.22 -3.93
CA GLY A 331 -86.48 1.98 -4.27
C GLY A 331 -87.31 1.40 -3.13
N GLY A 332 -88.55 1.87 -2.96
CA GLY A 332 -89.53 1.18 -2.12
C GLY A 332 -90.89 1.87 -1.98
N LYS A 333 -91.85 1.56 -2.87
CA LYS A 333 -93.21 1.12 -2.47
C LYS A 333 -94.03 0.60 -3.66
N GLY A 334 -94.76 -0.47 -3.39
CA GLY A 334 -95.37 -1.40 -4.33
C GLY A 334 -96.49 -0.85 -5.20
N GLY A 335 -96.67 -1.51 -6.35
CA GLY A 335 -97.87 -1.42 -7.16
C GLY A 335 -98.87 -2.52 -6.82
N SER A 336 -100.13 -2.26 -7.16
CA SER A 336 -101.16 -3.25 -7.46
C SER A 336 -101.94 -2.69 -8.64
N TYR A 337 -102.06 -3.44 -9.73
CA TYR A 337 -103.34 -3.90 -10.29
C TYR A 337 -103.08 -4.89 -11.45
N THR A 338 -103.95 -5.88 -11.47
CA THR A 338 -104.15 -7.05 -12.34
C THR A 338 -104.32 -6.77 -13.83
N GLN A 339 -103.92 -7.71 -14.71
CA GLN A 339 -104.83 -8.64 -15.43
C GLN A 339 -104.09 -9.49 -16.50
N ALA A 340 -104.64 -10.70 -16.72
CA ALA A 340 -104.26 -11.86 -17.55
C ALA A 340 -104.15 -11.60 -19.08
N ALA A 341 -103.77 -12.51 -20.00
CA ALA A 341 -103.76 -13.97 -20.05
C ALA A 341 -102.92 -14.50 -21.26
N GLY A 342 -102.61 -15.82 -21.25
CA GLY A 342 -102.45 -16.69 -22.43
C GLY A 342 -101.01 -17.14 -22.74
N THR A 343 -100.59 -18.38 -22.39
CA THR A 343 -100.56 -19.63 -23.22
C THR A 343 -99.66 -19.51 -24.47
N ASP A 344 -98.74 -20.42 -24.83
CA ASP A 344 -98.59 -21.86 -24.59
C ASP A 344 -97.14 -22.31 -24.95
N GLY A 345 -96.74 -23.49 -24.46
CA GLY A 345 -96.03 -24.49 -25.29
C GLY A 345 -94.50 -24.57 -25.26
N ALA A 346 -93.99 -25.61 -24.57
CA ALA A 346 -92.99 -26.64 -24.97
C ALA A 346 -91.69 -26.24 -25.73
N GLN A 347 -90.54 -26.91 -25.65
CA GLN A 347 -89.90 -27.97 -24.86
C GLN A 347 -88.54 -28.24 -25.57
N GLY A 348 -87.46 -28.53 -24.81
CA GLY A 348 -86.22 -29.21 -25.28
C GLY A 348 -85.09 -28.30 -25.78
N SER A 349 -83.90 -28.23 -25.14
CA SER A 349 -82.72 -29.16 -25.18
C SER A 349 -82.12 -29.30 -26.59
N ASP A 350 -80.82 -29.22 -26.89
CA ASP A 350 -79.62 -29.48 -26.08
C ASP A 350 -78.33 -29.03 -26.84
N VAL A 351 -77.27 -28.76 -26.06
CA VAL A 351 -75.83 -29.16 -26.20
C VAL A 351 -75.04 -29.09 -27.53
N SER A 352 -73.83 -28.49 -27.48
CA SER A 352 -72.45 -29.04 -27.73
C SER A 352 -71.45 -27.89 -28.05
N LEU A 353 -70.35 -27.62 -27.31
CA LEU A 353 -68.99 -28.28 -27.24
C LEU A 353 -68.37 -28.47 -28.64
N THR A 354 -67.18 -27.96 -29.01
CA THR A 354 -65.78 -28.06 -28.50
C THR A 354 -64.89 -27.08 -29.32
N ASP A 355 -63.94 -26.31 -28.77
CA ASP A 355 -62.45 -26.53 -28.68
C ASP A 355 -61.66 -26.52 -30.03
N PRO A 356 -60.31 -26.38 -30.09
CA PRO A 356 -59.34 -25.50 -29.39
C PRO A 356 -58.26 -24.86 -30.32
N GLU A 357 -57.32 -24.12 -29.69
CA GLU A 357 -55.88 -23.83 -29.99
C GLU A 357 -55.38 -23.52 -31.42
N VAL A 358 -54.64 -22.39 -31.55
CA VAL A 358 -53.15 -22.31 -31.57
C VAL A 358 -52.72 -20.98 -30.95
#